data_AF-A0A7J2YTZ7-F1
#
_entry.id   AF-A0A7J2YTZ7-F1
#
_cell.length_a   1.000
_cell.length_b   1.000
_cell.length_c   1.000
_cell.angle_alpha   90.00
_cell.angle_beta   90.00
_cell.angle_gamma   90.00
#
_symmetry.space_group_name_H-M   'P 1'
#
loop_
_entity.id
_entity.type
_entity.pdbx_description
1 polymer ?
#
loop_
_entity_poly.entity_id
_entity_poly.type
_entity_poly.pdbx_seq_one_letter_code
_entity_poly.pdbx_strand_id
1 'polypeptide(L)'
;MTEPKNGRPIFFPENLVLYGNMALFIWIVLDAVAFLLYDFTVGIVFFVLTLILIYGVLHLLGCLRPCHMCIKCTHGMGRLAALYFGRPLFKDYKYNYKLPTAIFFTLYIGAFPAAFALYSTVIGFSVVKAAVFAVLLAITLFSASTWRTKKRSTLY
;
A
#
# COMPACT_ATOMS: atom_id res chain seq x y z
N MET A 1 -21.05 16.22 -19.64
CA MET A 1 -20.56 15.75 -18.32
C MET A 1 -19.48 16.71 -17.87
N THR A 2 -19.72 17.41 -16.78
CA THR A 2 -18.88 18.51 -16.27
C THR A 2 -17.54 18.00 -15.76
N GLU A 3 -16.44 18.48 -16.35
CA GLU A 3 -15.09 18.26 -15.84
C GLU A 3 -14.95 18.85 -14.43
N PRO A 4 -14.28 18.17 -13.49
CA PRO A 4 -13.91 18.80 -12.23
C PRO A 4 -12.80 19.84 -12.48
N LYS A 5 -13.18 21.12 -12.37
CA LYS A 5 -12.27 22.26 -12.19
C LYS A 5 -11.36 21.98 -10.97
N ASN A 6 -10.04 22.12 -11.15
CA ASN A 6 -8.95 22.01 -10.16
C ASN A 6 -8.19 20.67 -10.04
N GLY A 7 -7.92 20.00 -11.16
CA GLY A 7 -6.88 18.97 -11.20
C GLY A 7 -5.49 19.57 -11.42
N ARG A 8 -4.86 20.18 -10.41
CA ARG A 8 -3.42 20.50 -10.52
C ARG A 8 -2.65 19.19 -10.74
N PRO A 9 -1.73 19.08 -11.72
CA PRO A 9 -0.93 17.89 -11.90
C PRO A 9 -0.12 17.65 -10.61
N ILE A 10 -0.43 16.54 -9.92
CA ILE A 10 0.33 16.12 -8.75
C ILE A 10 1.67 15.60 -9.26
N PHE A 11 2.71 16.41 -9.09
CA PHE A 11 4.09 15.97 -9.31
C PHE A 11 4.53 15.18 -8.08
N PHE A 12 4.75 13.88 -8.25
CA PHE A 12 5.38 13.06 -7.24
C PHE A 12 6.90 13.29 -7.34
N PRO A 13 7.58 13.71 -6.26
CA PRO A 13 9.02 13.82 -6.27
C PRO A 13 9.63 12.43 -6.50
N GLU A 14 10.66 12.34 -7.33
CA GLU A 14 11.28 11.07 -7.76
C GLU A 14 11.75 10.22 -6.56
N ASN A 15 12.30 10.87 -5.54
CA ASN A 15 12.71 10.19 -4.30
C ASN A 15 11.55 9.47 -3.62
N LEU A 16 10.35 10.06 -3.60
CA LEU A 16 9.18 9.44 -2.97
C LEU A 16 8.71 8.21 -3.76
N VAL A 17 8.85 8.24 -5.09
CA VAL A 17 8.53 7.11 -5.97
C VAL A 17 9.54 5.99 -5.76
N LEU A 18 10.83 6.30 -5.68
CA LEU A 18 11.89 5.33 -5.48
C LEU A 18 11.78 4.65 -4.11
N TYR A 19 11.77 5.43 -3.02
CA TYR A 19 11.65 4.88 -1.66
C TYR A 19 10.31 4.18 -1.45
N GLY A 20 9.26 4.71 -2.06
CA GLY A 20 7.95 4.11 -2.01
C GLY A 20 7.92 2.72 -2.66
N ASN A 21 8.49 2.57 -3.85
CA ASN A 21 8.57 1.29 -4.54
C ASN A 21 9.40 0.27 -3.75
N MET A 22 10.53 0.68 -3.19
CA MET A 22 11.33 -0.18 -2.31
C MET A 22 10.55 -0.63 -1.08
N ALA A 23 9.85 0.29 -0.41
CA ALA A 23 9.07 -0.03 0.78
C ALA A 23 7.92 -1.00 0.46
N LEU A 24 7.23 -0.80 -0.67
CA LEU A 24 6.17 -1.68 -1.14
C LEU A 24 6.72 -3.07 -1.53
N PHE A 25 7.89 -3.13 -2.17
CA PHE A 25 8.57 -4.40 -2.48
C PHE A 25 8.97 -5.18 -1.23
N ILE A 26 9.65 -4.52 -0.28
CA ILE A 26 10.03 -5.11 1.02
C ILE A 26 8.80 -5.66 1.73
N TRP A 27 7.69 -4.94 1.64
CA TRP A 27 6.48 -5.36 2.29
C TRP A 27 5.83 -6.57 1.63
N ILE A 28 5.68 -6.61 0.30
CA ILE A 28 5.17 -7.82 -0.38
C ILE A 28 6.00 -9.06 0.00
N VAL A 29 7.32 -8.90 0.10
CA VAL A 29 8.21 -9.97 0.54
C VAL A 29 7.93 -10.38 1.99
N LEU A 30 7.77 -9.43 2.91
CA LEU A 30 7.45 -9.72 4.31
C LEU A 30 6.10 -10.42 4.47
N ASP A 31 5.08 -10.01 3.70
CA ASP A 31 3.77 -10.66 3.71
C ASP A 31 3.92 -12.11 3.23
N ALA A 32 4.59 -12.33 2.09
CA ALA A 32 4.84 -13.68 1.57
C ALA A 32 5.57 -14.57 2.58
N VAL A 33 6.59 -14.03 3.27
CA VAL A 33 7.30 -14.74 4.34
C VAL A 33 6.37 -15.09 5.50
N ALA A 34 5.47 -14.19 5.91
CA ALA A 34 4.52 -14.48 6.99
C ALA A 34 3.60 -15.67 6.67
N PHE A 35 3.14 -15.78 5.41
CA PHE A 35 2.33 -16.92 4.96
C PHE A 35 3.16 -18.19 4.76
N LEU A 36 4.38 -18.09 4.22
CA LEU A 36 5.30 -19.23 4.08
C LEU A 36 5.69 -19.86 5.43
N LEU A 37 5.82 -19.05 6.48
CA LEU A 37 6.10 -19.53 7.84
C LEU A 37 4.93 -20.30 8.46
N TYR A 38 3.71 -20.15 7.93
CA TYR A 38 2.56 -20.95 8.33
C TYR A 38 2.50 -22.26 7.54
N ASP A 39 2.47 -22.15 6.21
CA ASP A 39 2.45 -23.28 5.29
C ASP A 39 3.03 -22.86 3.95
N PHE A 40 3.89 -23.70 3.38
CA PHE A 40 4.59 -23.39 2.12
C PHE A 40 3.62 -23.19 0.95
N THR A 41 2.59 -24.02 0.85
CA THR A 41 1.58 -23.97 -0.21
C THR A 41 0.75 -22.69 -0.09
N VAL A 42 0.30 -22.37 1.14
CA VAL A 42 -0.47 -21.15 1.42
C VAL A 42 0.35 -19.91 1.08
N GLY A 43 1.64 -19.89 1.42
CA GLY A 43 2.56 -18.80 1.08
C GLY A 43 2.69 -18.55 -0.42
N ILE A 44 2.87 -19.61 -1.22
CA ILE A 44 2.97 -19.48 -2.69
C ILE A 44 1.66 -18.97 -3.28
N VAL A 45 0.52 -19.56 -2.90
CA VAL A 45 -0.79 -19.16 -3.40
C VAL A 45 -1.06 -17.69 -3.06
N PHE A 46 -0.79 -17.28 -1.83
CA PHE A 46 -0.95 -15.89 -1.41
C PHE A 46 -0.06 -14.94 -2.20
N PHE A 47 1.21 -15.31 -2.43
CA PHE A 47 2.14 -14.49 -3.20
C PHE A 47 1.67 -14.30 -4.65
N VAL A 48 1.27 -15.37 -5.33
CA VAL A 48 0.75 -15.31 -6.71
C VAL A 48 -0.53 -14.46 -6.78
N LEU A 49 -1.48 -14.68 -5.87
CA LEU A 49 -2.71 -13.87 -5.81
C LEU A 49 -2.43 -12.39 -5.55
N THR A 50 -1.47 -12.10 -4.66
CA THR A 50 -1.07 -10.74 -4.34
C THR A 50 -0.45 -10.05 -5.55
N LEU A 51 0.41 -10.73 -6.31
CA LEU A 51 0.96 -10.19 -7.55
C LEU A 51 -0.13 -9.91 -8.60
N ILE A 52 -1.10 -10.82 -8.78
CA ILE A 52 -2.23 -10.64 -9.70
C ILE A 52 -3.07 -9.42 -9.28
N LEU A 53 -3.40 -9.31 -7.99
CA LEU A 53 -4.21 -8.21 -7.48
C LEU A 53 -3.49 -6.88 -7.58
N ILE A 54 -2.20 -6.82 -7.24
CA ILE A 54 -1.38 -5.62 -7.37
C ILE A 54 -1.29 -5.20 -8.84
N TYR A 55 -1.05 -6.15 -9.76
CA TYR A 55 -1.05 -5.88 -11.20
C TYR A 55 -2.41 -5.36 -11.69
N GLY A 56 -3.52 -5.98 -11.27
CA GLY A 56 -4.86 -5.54 -11.63
C GLY A 56 -5.18 -4.14 -11.12
N VAL A 57 -4.81 -3.83 -9.88
CA VAL A 57 -4.99 -2.50 -9.27
C VAL A 57 -4.08 -1.46 -9.95
N LEU A 58 -2.85 -1.80 -10.28
CA LEU A 58 -1.95 -0.95 -11.07
C LEU A 58 -2.51 -0.66 -12.45
N HIS A 59 -3.03 -1.67 -13.14
CA HIS A 59 -3.67 -1.51 -14.44
C HIS A 59 -4.89 -0.57 -14.35
N LEU A 60 -5.68 -0.72 -13.28
CA LEU A 60 -6.84 0.12 -13.01
C LEU A 60 -6.47 1.57 -12.66
N LEU A 61 -5.35 1.79 -11.96
CA LEU A 61 -4.92 3.12 -11.51
C LEU A 61 -4.00 3.85 -12.49
N GLY A 62 -3.24 3.11 -13.29
CA GLY A 62 -2.24 3.62 -14.22
C GLY A 62 -2.82 4.08 -15.56
N CYS A 63 -3.81 3.36 -16.10
CA CYS A 63 -4.22 3.53 -17.51
C CYS A 63 -5.62 4.13 -17.74
N LEU A 64 -6.43 4.36 -16.71
CA LEU A 64 -7.82 4.84 -16.87
C LEU A 64 -7.97 6.36 -17.08
N ARG A 65 -6.89 7.12 -17.25
CA ARG A 65 -6.94 8.45 -17.88
C ARG A 65 -6.17 8.40 -19.21
N PRO A 66 -6.73 8.96 -20.29
CA PRO A 66 -6.15 8.87 -21.63
C PRO A 66 -4.89 9.74 -21.70
N CYS A 67 -3.74 9.14 -21.38
CA CYS A 67 -2.45 9.76 -21.63
C CYS A 67 -1.48 8.67 -22.05
N HIS A 68 -1.72 8.15 -23.26
CA HIS A 68 -1.00 7.05 -23.88
C HIS A 68 0.50 7.34 -24.11
N MET A 69 0.92 8.61 -23.96
CA MET A 69 2.29 9.13 -24.13
C MET A 69 2.95 9.60 -22.83
N CYS A 70 2.30 9.46 -21.67
CA CYS A 70 2.91 9.90 -20.42
C CYS A 70 3.83 8.81 -19.84
N ILE A 71 5.13 9.12 -19.78
CA ILE A 71 6.18 8.50 -18.95
C ILE A 71 5.71 8.27 -17.48
N LYS A 72 4.61 8.91 -17.07
CA LYS A 72 3.98 8.80 -15.75
C LYS A 72 3.22 7.50 -15.48
N CYS A 73 3.09 6.57 -16.44
CA CYS A 73 2.44 5.28 -16.18
C CYS A 73 3.33 4.34 -15.34
N THR A 74 4.66 4.42 -15.49
CA THR A 74 5.64 3.71 -14.64
C THR A 74 5.72 4.25 -13.21
N HIS A 75 5.19 5.46 -12.96
CA HIS A 75 4.90 5.93 -11.60
C HIS A 75 3.74 5.17 -10.93
N GLY A 76 3.10 4.20 -11.59
CA GLY A 76 2.00 3.40 -11.04
C GLY A 76 2.32 2.81 -9.67
N MET A 77 3.47 2.14 -9.51
CA MET A 77 3.92 1.65 -8.18
C MET A 77 4.22 2.80 -7.21
N GLY A 78 4.79 3.91 -7.70
CA GLY A 78 5.08 5.09 -6.89
C GLY A 78 3.82 5.76 -6.34
N ARG A 79 2.71 5.73 -7.09
CA ARG A 79 1.40 6.18 -6.62
C ARG A 79 0.85 5.26 -5.54
N LEU A 80 1.04 3.94 -5.66
CA LEU A 80 0.66 2.99 -4.61
C LEU A 80 1.43 3.28 -3.32
N ALA A 81 2.73 3.50 -3.45
CA ALA A 81 3.55 3.75 -2.29
C ALA A 81 3.30 5.13 -1.66
N ALA A 82 2.99 6.16 -2.45
CA ALA A 82 2.52 7.44 -1.93
C ALA A 82 1.16 7.30 -1.21
N LEU A 83 0.30 6.38 -1.64
CA LEU A 83 -0.95 6.09 -0.95
C LEU A 83 -0.73 5.43 0.42
N TYR A 84 0.35 4.68 0.57
CA TYR A 84 0.65 3.95 1.79
C TYR A 84 1.59 4.69 2.74
N PHE A 85 2.69 5.26 2.24
CA PHE A 85 3.74 5.94 3.02
C PHE A 85 3.74 7.46 2.85
N GLY A 86 2.93 8.00 1.94
CA GLY A 86 2.90 9.44 1.65
C GLY A 86 2.13 10.28 2.67
N ARG A 87 2.20 11.59 2.51
CA ARG A 87 1.46 12.56 3.34
C ARG A 87 -0.05 12.49 3.08
N PRO A 88 -0.91 12.96 4.02
CA PRO A 88 -2.38 12.92 3.88
C PRO A 88 -2.90 13.49 2.55
N LEU A 89 -2.29 14.57 2.05
CA LEU A 89 -2.63 15.20 0.77
C LEU A 89 -2.55 14.22 -0.43
N PHE A 90 -1.62 13.26 -0.37
CA PHE A 90 -1.47 12.22 -1.39
C PHE A 90 -2.34 10.99 -1.13
N LYS A 91 -3.11 10.96 -0.04
CA LYS A 91 -4.00 9.85 0.35
C LYS A 91 -5.49 10.18 0.18
N ASP A 92 -5.83 11.42 -0.20
CA ASP A 92 -7.21 11.86 -0.42
C ASP A 92 -7.89 11.06 -1.55
N TYR A 93 -8.60 10.00 -1.16
CA TYR A 93 -9.32 9.10 -2.06
C TYR A 93 -10.42 9.84 -2.84
N LYS A 94 -11.10 10.81 -2.22
CA LYS A 94 -12.17 11.58 -2.88
C LYS A 94 -11.72 12.28 -4.16
N TYR A 95 -10.46 12.71 -4.24
CA TYR A 95 -9.92 13.46 -5.37
C TYR A 95 -8.93 12.67 -6.23
N ASN A 96 -8.22 11.69 -5.63
CA ASN A 96 -7.09 11.04 -6.29
C ASN A 96 -7.29 9.54 -6.56
N TYR A 97 -8.09 8.81 -5.76
CA TYR A 97 -8.20 7.35 -5.84
C TYR A 97 -9.59 6.87 -5.43
N LYS A 98 -10.31 6.13 -6.30
CA LYS A 98 -11.64 5.61 -5.96
C LYS A 98 -11.60 4.81 -4.63
N LEU A 99 -12.65 4.92 -3.82
CA LEU A 99 -12.81 4.24 -2.50
C LEU A 99 -12.35 2.77 -2.47
N PRO A 100 -12.63 1.92 -3.49
CA PRO A 100 -12.18 0.53 -3.50
C PRO A 100 -10.65 0.38 -3.42
N THR A 101 -9.91 1.34 -3.96
CA THR A 101 -8.45 1.37 -3.92
C THR A 101 -7.97 1.57 -2.48
N ALA A 102 -8.54 2.55 -1.77
CA ALA A 102 -8.17 2.82 -0.38
C ALA A 102 -8.48 1.62 0.53
N ILE A 103 -9.62 0.96 0.30
CA ILE A 103 -10.02 -0.26 1.02
C ILE A 103 -9.02 -1.39 0.75
N PHE A 104 -8.67 -1.63 -0.52
CA PHE A 104 -7.71 -2.66 -0.90
C PHE A 104 -6.36 -2.46 -0.20
N PHE A 105 -5.80 -1.26 -0.24
CA PHE A 105 -4.48 -1.01 0.39
C PHE A 105 -4.52 -1.06 1.92
N THR A 106 -5.61 -0.60 2.55
CA THR A 106 -5.69 -0.55 4.01
C THR A 106 -6.02 -1.91 4.62
N LEU A 107 -6.97 -2.64 4.02
CA LEU A 107 -7.41 -3.93 4.54
C LEU A 107 -6.60 -5.10 4.00
N TYR A 108 -6.47 -5.21 2.67
CA TYR A 108 -5.87 -6.39 2.05
C TYR A 108 -4.34 -6.38 2.15
N ILE A 109 -3.69 -5.25 1.90
CA ILE A 109 -2.23 -5.15 2.06
C ILE A 109 -1.85 -4.86 3.52
N GLY A 110 -2.58 -3.96 4.19
CA GLY A 110 -2.31 -3.57 5.59
C GLY A 110 -2.70 -4.59 6.66
N ALA A 111 -4.01 -4.65 6.94
CA ALA A 111 -4.54 -5.34 8.10
C ALA A 111 -4.51 -6.88 7.98
N PHE A 112 -4.75 -7.41 6.78
CA PHE A 112 -4.91 -8.85 6.56
C PHE A 112 -3.61 -9.64 6.83
N PRO A 113 -2.43 -9.27 6.28
CA PRO A 113 -1.20 -10.00 6.55
C PRO A 113 -0.76 -9.87 8.01
N ALA A 114 -0.97 -8.71 8.63
CA ALA A 114 -0.67 -8.51 10.05
C ALA A 114 -1.56 -9.39 10.96
N ALA A 115 -2.86 -9.49 10.66
CA ALA A 115 -3.77 -10.37 11.38
C ALA A 115 -3.42 -11.86 11.17
N PHE A 116 -3.03 -12.24 9.96
CA PHE A 116 -2.61 -13.59 9.67
C PHE A 116 -1.28 -13.96 10.35
N ALA A 117 -0.30 -13.04 10.36
CA ALA A 117 0.95 -13.22 11.07
C ALA A 117 0.73 -13.38 12.59
N LEU A 118 -0.20 -12.64 13.17
CA LEU A 118 -0.62 -12.82 14.56
C LEU A 118 -1.19 -14.23 14.78
N TYR A 119 -2.15 -14.63 13.95
CA TYR A 119 -2.76 -15.97 14.01
C TYR A 119 -1.72 -17.10 13.90
N SER A 120 -0.82 -17.00 12.92
CA SER A 120 0.28 -17.97 12.72
C SER A 120 1.21 -18.06 13.93
N THR A 121 1.44 -16.94 14.63
CA THR A 121 2.27 -16.88 15.85
C THR A 121 1.56 -17.52 17.04
N VAL A 122 0.24 -17.35 17.15
CA VAL A 122 -0.58 -17.93 18.24
C VAL A 122 -0.68 -19.45 18.12
N ILE A 123 -0.83 -20.00 16.91
CA ILE A 123 -0.97 -21.44 16.69
C ILE A 123 0.35 -22.21 16.89
N GLY A 124 1.46 -21.60 16.50
CA GLY A 124 2.76 -22.25 16.60
C GLY A 124 3.84 -21.21 16.79
N PHE A 125 4.17 -20.93 18.06
CA PHE A 125 5.12 -19.90 18.41
C PHE A 125 6.51 -20.21 17.87
N SER A 126 7.11 -19.20 17.25
CA SER A 126 8.51 -19.20 16.83
C SER A 126 9.04 -17.78 16.93
N VAL A 127 10.30 -17.63 17.35
CA VAL A 127 10.97 -16.33 17.44
C VAL A 127 10.95 -15.63 16.09
N VAL A 128 11.09 -16.38 14.99
CA VAL A 128 11.06 -15.84 13.62
C VAL A 128 9.67 -15.29 13.28
N LYS A 129 8.60 -16.01 13.63
CA LYS A 129 7.21 -15.56 13.39
C LYS A 129 6.89 -14.31 14.20
N ALA A 130 7.30 -14.28 15.47
CA ALA A 130 7.11 -13.12 16.34
C ALA A 130 7.85 -11.87 15.81
N ALA A 131 9.08 -12.04 15.30
CA ALA A 131 9.84 -10.96 14.68
C ALA A 131 9.15 -10.43 13.40
N VAL A 132 8.71 -11.31 12.51
CA VAL A 132 7.99 -10.93 11.28
C VAL A 132 6.69 -10.20 11.62
N PHE A 133 5.92 -10.70 12.59
CA PHE A 133 4.72 -10.04 13.08
C PHE A 133 5.01 -8.63 13.63
N ALA A 134 6.05 -8.47 14.45
CA ALA A 134 6.41 -7.17 15.01
C ALA A 134 6.76 -6.14 13.93
N VAL A 135 7.48 -6.57 12.88
CA VAL A 135 7.83 -5.72 11.73
C VAL A 135 6.59 -5.34 10.93
N LEU A 136 5.72 -6.30 10.61
CA LEU A 136 4.46 -6.05 9.90
C LEU A 136 3.55 -5.09 10.69
N LEU A 137 3.43 -5.30 12.00
CA LEU A 137 2.66 -4.42 12.88
C LEU A 137 3.22 -3.00 12.85
N ALA A 138 4.54 -2.83 12.96
CA ALA A 138 5.19 -1.52 12.92
C ALA A 138 4.94 -0.78 11.60
N ILE A 139 5.03 -1.49 10.46
CA ILE A 139 4.75 -0.93 9.14
C ILE A 139 3.27 -0.51 9.02
N THR A 140 2.35 -1.35 9.48
CA THR A 140 0.90 -1.06 9.43
C THR A 140 0.53 0.12 10.34
N LEU A 141 1.10 0.19 11.55
CA LEU A 141 0.92 1.32 12.45
C LEU A 141 1.54 2.60 11.89
N PHE A 142 2.74 2.51 11.29
CA PHE A 142 3.39 3.65 10.63
C PHE A 142 2.50 4.19 9.50
N SER A 143 1.99 3.32 8.63
CA SER A 143 1.08 3.72 7.58
C SER A 143 -0.21 4.34 8.12
N ALA A 144 -0.84 3.72 9.12
CA ALA A 144 -2.02 4.29 9.77
C ALA A 144 -1.72 5.67 10.39
N SER A 145 -0.53 5.87 10.95
CA SER A 145 -0.14 7.15 11.53
C SER A 145 -0.03 8.27 10.49
N THR A 146 0.43 7.96 9.27
CA THR A 146 0.52 8.95 8.18
C THR A 146 -0.84 9.40 7.65
N TRP A 147 -1.94 8.72 8.01
CA TRP A 147 -3.31 9.19 7.77
C TRP A 147 -3.76 10.26 8.76
N ARG A 148 -3.11 10.39 9.94
CA ARG A 148 -3.50 11.41 10.92
C ARG A 148 -3.11 12.78 10.40
N THR A 149 -4.12 13.56 10.03
CA THR A 149 -3.97 14.99 9.81
C THR A 149 -3.57 15.60 11.16
N LYS A 150 -2.32 16.09 11.28
CA LYS A 150 -1.97 16.96 12.38
C LYS A 150 -2.95 18.13 12.29
N LYS A 151 -3.91 18.25 13.22
CA LYS A 151 -4.72 19.46 13.36
C LYS A 151 -3.70 20.59 13.38
N ARG A 152 -3.66 21.38 12.31
CA ARG A 152 -2.92 22.64 12.32
C ARG A 152 -3.69 23.45 13.36
N SER A 153 -3.14 23.54 14.57
CA SER A 153 -3.66 24.44 15.60
C SER A 153 -3.63 25.83 14.97
N THR A 154 -4.77 26.28 14.46
CA THR A 154 -4.99 27.66 14.10
C THR A 154 -4.96 28.42 15.41
N LEU A 155 -3.76 28.86 15.77
CA LEU A 155 -3.55 29.92 16.75
C LEU A 155 -3.84 31.22 15.98
N TYR A 156 -5.05 31.72 16.16
CA TYR A 156 -5.44 33.12 15.96
C TYR A 156 -6.17 33.55 17.21
#